data_AF-A0A939EZW4-F1
#
_entry.id   AF-A0A939EZW4-F1
#
_cell.length_a   1.000
_cell.length_b   1.000
_cell.length_c   1.000
_cell.angle_alpha   90.00
_cell.angle_beta   90.00
_cell.angle_gamma   90.00
#
_symmetry.space_group_name_H-M   'P 1'
#
loop_
_entity.id
_entity.type
_entity.pdbx_description
1 polymer ?
#
loop_
_entity_poly.entity_id
_entity_poly.type
_entity_poly.pdbx_seq_one_letter_code
_entity_poly.pdbx_strand_id
1 'polypeptide(L)'
;MTTQTLTLPNPKFYVAEVLDLRINKNTIGWVQRGLNNLPTPANLKDGAAPCLTKWLQNQLPAQPTARPVIMRIHNLRVAEVTKATSEKASAIVDVDFVVQQPDGNYYVLLRHPDEEIHGGLETTGFHDDNIATCIQRGLTLLNTLPWEQRLAGAQPLSAEQIHYRNGKIPAPYTYPILTAATPTRGLYNSFLDFRRNQPDTATPFEVERKPRTSAEWQNTDEITLYNSTGATRAELPKVWGFSDGQQLFIRHRNRYYPLRRAGNDFLFEGHAGADAGAMNTAGVVGGLAGTAIAAAATSGKRQEYTLDMATGRVSDFVYMERLSQRDTAMVVVYRRPGGAKSTVDVLLDGKALGELPANNMLEIPWTNKTQEVTLCTGGATPACYSFIPDFTAVNYVELKLKSDTDKPVLEAAPVKEGVFYTKKMRRP
;
A
#
# COMPACT_ATOMS: atom_id res chain seq x y z
N MET A 1 -13.79 0.61 -13.79
CA MET A 1 -13.60 -0.60 -14.62
C MET A 1 -14.82 -1.02 -15.46
N THR A 2 -15.50 -0.12 -16.18
CA THR A 2 -16.63 -0.51 -17.06
C THR A 2 -16.31 -0.41 -18.54
N THR A 3 -15.24 0.30 -18.90
CA THR A 3 -14.88 0.62 -20.30
C THR A 3 -13.64 -0.13 -20.77
N GLN A 4 -12.95 -0.82 -19.86
CA GLN A 4 -11.71 -1.55 -20.14
C GLN A 4 -12.02 -2.81 -20.93
N THR A 5 -11.35 -2.97 -22.06
CA THR A 5 -11.50 -4.13 -22.95
C THR A 5 -10.41 -5.15 -22.66
N LEU A 6 -10.79 -6.42 -22.58
CA LEU A 6 -9.85 -7.52 -22.43
C LEU A 6 -9.57 -8.17 -23.78
N THR A 7 -8.30 -8.35 -24.12
CA THR A 7 -7.88 -9.06 -25.34
C THR A 7 -7.33 -10.43 -24.96
N LEU A 8 -8.13 -11.48 -25.12
CA LEU A 8 -7.73 -12.86 -24.87
C LEU A 8 -8.30 -13.77 -25.97
N PRO A 9 -7.52 -14.09 -27.01
CA PRO A 9 -8.01 -14.91 -28.11
C PRO A 9 -8.28 -16.34 -27.66
N ASN A 10 -9.44 -16.88 -28.05
CA ASN A 10 -9.87 -18.26 -27.79
C ASN A 10 -9.73 -18.68 -26.31
N PRO A 11 -10.44 -18.02 -25.39
CA PRO A 11 -10.35 -18.33 -23.97
C PRO A 11 -10.87 -19.75 -23.70
N LYS A 12 -10.04 -20.59 -23.05
CA LYS A 12 -10.40 -21.96 -22.67
C LYS A 12 -11.14 -22.05 -21.33
N PHE A 13 -11.39 -20.91 -20.71
CA PHE A 13 -11.95 -20.77 -19.39
C PHE A 13 -12.77 -19.48 -19.28
N TYR A 14 -13.56 -19.38 -18.23
CA TYR A 14 -14.19 -18.13 -17.82
C TYR A 14 -14.01 -17.95 -16.31
N VAL A 15 -14.04 -16.71 -15.84
CA VAL A 15 -13.97 -16.41 -14.41
C VAL A 15 -15.38 -16.49 -13.83
N ALA A 16 -15.68 -17.59 -13.16
CA ALA A 16 -16.99 -17.85 -12.56
C ALA A 16 -17.23 -16.97 -11.33
N GLU A 17 -16.18 -16.75 -10.53
CA GLU A 17 -16.26 -16.00 -9.28
C GLU A 17 -14.94 -15.27 -9.01
N VAL A 18 -15.03 -14.10 -8.37
CA VAL A 18 -13.89 -13.40 -7.80
C VAL A 18 -14.02 -13.34 -6.28
N LEU A 19 -13.04 -13.91 -5.58
CA LEU A 19 -12.92 -13.85 -4.13
C LEU A 19 -11.97 -12.72 -3.74
N ASP A 20 -12.47 -11.69 -3.06
CA ASP A 20 -11.60 -10.69 -2.44
C ASP A 20 -11.07 -11.25 -1.12
N LEU A 21 -9.79 -11.62 -1.06
CA LEU A 21 -9.12 -12.15 0.12
C LEU A 21 -8.18 -11.13 0.78
N ARG A 22 -8.19 -9.88 0.32
CA ARG A 22 -7.41 -8.81 0.92
C ARG A 22 -7.80 -8.62 2.38
N ILE A 23 -6.81 -8.38 3.24
CA ILE A 23 -7.02 -8.02 4.64
C ILE A 23 -7.80 -6.71 4.74
N ASN A 24 -7.42 -5.71 3.92
CA ASN A 24 -8.15 -4.45 3.81
C ASN A 24 -8.94 -4.41 2.49
N LYS A 25 -10.28 -4.40 2.60
CA LYS A 25 -11.20 -4.31 1.46
C LYS A 25 -11.81 -2.94 1.23
N ASN A 26 -11.55 -2.04 2.17
CA ASN A 26 -12.25 -0.77 2.32
C ASN A 26 -11.72 0.31 1.38
N THR A 27 -10.51 0.10 0.89
CA THR A 27 -9.85 0.93 -0.09
C THR A 27 -8.95 0.05 -0.94
N ILE A 28 -8.80 0.40 -2.21
CA ILE A 28 -7.71 -0.11 -3.05
C ILE A 28 -6.52 0.85 -3.05
N GLY A 29 -6.46 1.88 -2.21
CA GLY A 29 -5.34 2.82 -2.18
C GLY A 29 -5.80 4.27 -2.25
N TRP A 30 -4.91 5.15 -2.70
CA TRP A 30 -5.16 6.59 -2.65
C TRP A 30 -4.85 7.23 -3.99
N VAL A 31 -5.70 8.19 -4.37
CA VAL A 31 -5.56 9.05 -5.54
C VAL A 31 -5.57 10.50 -5.09
N GLN A 32 -5.12 11.41 -5.93
CA GLN A 32 -5.15 12.85 -5.69
C GLN A 32 -6.31 13.44 -6.47
N ARG A 33 -7.14 14.26 -5.81
CA ARG A 33 -8.28 14.93 -6.47
C ARG A 33 -8.23 16.45 -6.27
N GLY A 34 -8.62 17.16 -7.32
CA GLY A 34 -8.70 18.62 -7.34
C GLY A 34 -7.35 19.32 -7.47
N LEU A 35 -7.38 20.64 -7.64
CA LEU A 35 -6.19 21.49 -7.85
C LEU A 35 -5.17 21.45 -6.71
N ASN A 36 -5.60 21.02 -5.52
CA ASN A 36 -4.77 20.94 -4.31
C ASN A 36 -4.20 19.53 -4.06
N ASN A 37 -4.40 18.58 -4.99
CA ASN A 37 -3.91 17.20 -4.87
C ASN A 37 -4.32 16.53 -3.54
N LEU A 38 -5.59 16.71 -3.14
CA LEU A 38 -6.08 16.16 -1.88
C LEU A 38 -6.12 14.63 -1.96
N PRO A 39 -5.41 13.91 -1.08
CA PRO A 39 -5.46 12.46 -1.02
C PRO A 39 -6.89 12.00 -0.76
N THR A 40 -7.43 11.23 -1.68
CA THR A 40 -8.78 10.66 -1.64
C THR A 40 -8.67 9.14 -1.71
N PRO A 41 -9.37 8.39 -0.85
CA PRO A 41 -9.43 6.93 -0.96
C PRO A 41 -9.97 6.52 -2.34
N ALA A 42 -9.32 5.57 -2.99
CA ALA A 42 -9.81 4.94 -4.20
C ALA A 42 -10.50 3.63 -3.88
N ASN A 43 -11.61 3.37 -4.58
CA ASN A 43 -12.40 2.14 -4.46
C ASN A 43 -12.99 1.75 -5.81
N LEU A 44 -13.17 0.44 -5.99
CA LEU A 44 -14.01 -0.09 -7.07
C LEU A 44 -15.48 0.02 -6.65
N LYS A 45 -16.35 0.39 -7.60
CA LYS A 45 -17.79 0.47 -7.37
C LYS A 45 -18.31 -0.87 -6.86
N ASP A 46 -19.09 -0.86 -5.79
CA ASP A 46 -19.65 -2.06 -5.13
C ASP A 46 -18.59 -3.01 -4.52
N GLY A 47 -17.32 -2.58 -4.42
CA GLY A 47 -16.21 -3.38 -3.91
C GLY A 47 -15.48 -4.18 -5.00
N ALA A 48 -14.30 -4.71 -4.66
CA ALA A 48 -13.43 -5.33 -5.67
C ALA A 48 -14.00 -6.62 -6.27
N ALA A 49 -14.51 -7.54 -5.43
CA ALA A 49 -15.07 -8.80 -5.91
C ALA A 49 -16.28 -8.61 -6.84
N PRO A 50 -17.34 -7.86 -6.48
CA PRO A 50 -18.48 -7.66 -7.37
C PRO A 50 -18.11 -6.91 -8.67
N CYS A 51 -17.30 -5.85 -8.56
CA CYS A 51 -16.84 -5.08 -9.72
C CYS A 51 -16.08 -5.95 -10.72
N LEU A 52 -15.06 -6.68 -10.24
CA LEU A 52 -14.22 -7.52 -11.09
C LEU A 52 -14.96 -8.75 -11.61
N THR A 53 -15.84 -9.36 -10.82
CA THR A 53 -16.69 -10.47 -11.30
C THR A 53 -17.55 -10.01 -12.48
N LYS A 54 -18.26 -8.89 -12.33
CA LYS A 54 -19.10 -8.34 -13.38
C LYS A 54 -18.29 -7.96 -14.63
N TRP A 55 -17.17 -7.28 -14.44
CA TRP A 55 -16.30 -6.90 -15.56
C TRP A 55 -15.77 -8.14 -16.30
N LEU A 56 -15.22 -9.12 -15.57
CA LEU A 56 -14.66 -10.33 -16.18
C LEU A 56 -15.72 -11.20 -16.86
N GLN A 57 -16.91 -11.36 -16.28
CA GLN A 57 -17.98 -12.13 -16.92
C GLN A 57 -18.53 -11.45 -18.18
N ASN A 58 -18.52 -10.11 -18.24
CA ASN A 58 -18.88 -9.38 -19.45
C ASN A 58 -17.81 -9.54 -20.55
N GLN A 59 -16.53 -9.57 -20.18
CA GLN A 59 -15.41 -9.69 -21.12
C GLN A 59 -15.12 -11.14 -21.54
N LEU A 60 -15.42 -12.11 -20.66
CA LEU A 60 -15.17 -13.54 -20.82
C LEU A 60 -16.44 -14.33 -20.45
N PRO A 61 -17.52 -14.22 -21.25
CA PRO A 61 -18.77 -14.91 -20.95
C PRO A 61 -18.58 -16.43 -20.97
N ALA A 62 -19.31 -17.12 -20.10
CA ALA A 62 -19.29 -18.58 -20.04
C ALA A 62 -19.63 -19.21 -21.40
N GLN A 63 -18.84 -20.19 -21.82
CA GLN A 63 -19.06 -20.98 -23.03
C GLN A 63 -19.16 -22.46 -22.66
N PRO A 64 -19.90 -23.29 -23.42
CA PRO A 64 -20.07 -24.72 -23.09
C PRO A 64 -18.76 -25.51 -22.96
N THR A 65 -17.71 -25.09 -23.65
CA THR A 65 -16.38 -25.72 -23.63
C THR A 65 -15.39 -25.05 -22.68
N ALA A 66 -15.76 -23.93 -22.08
CA ALA A 66 -14.89 -23.17 -21.19
C ALA A 66 -14.98 -23.69 -19.75
N ARG A 67 -13.83 -23.90 -19.12
CA ARG A 67 -13.75 -24.35 -17.73
C ARG A 67 -14.02 -23.18 -16.76
N PRO A 68 -14.80 -23.36 -15.69
CA PRO A 68 -14.97 -22.34 -14.66
C PRO A 68 -13.68 -22.18 -13.85
N VAL A 69 -13.30 -20.93 -13.58
CA VAL A 69 -12.16 -20.58 -12.72
C VAL A 69 -12.61 -19.58 -11.66
N ILE A 70 -12.11 -19.73 -10.45
CA ILE A 70 -12.24 -18.76 -9.36
C ILE A 70 -10.96 -17.92 -9.33
N MET A 71 -11.09 -16.59 -9.36
CA MET A 71 -9.96 -15.68 -9.16
C MET A 71 -9.94 -15.22 -7.70
N ARG A 72 -8.84 -15.47 -6.97
CA ARG A 72 -8.67 -14.97 -5.59
C ARG A 72 -7.74 -13.77 -5.58
N ILE A 73 -8.17 -12.66 -4.98
CA ILE A 73 -7.40 -11.42 -4.86
C ILE A 73 -6.73 -11.38 -3.51
N HIS A 74 -5.40 -11.44 -3.50
CA HIS A 74 -4.58 -11.31 -2.29
C HIS A 74 -4.11 -9.87 -2.08
N ASN A 75 -3.86 -9.15 -3.18
CA ASN A 75 -3.53 -7.73 -3.17
C ASN A 75 -4.18 -7.02 -4.37
N LEU A 76 -4.73 -5.84 -4.11
CA LEU A 76 -5.22 -4.91 -5.13
C LEU A 76 -5.00 -3.51 -4.59
N ARG A 77 -3.99 -2.83 -5.13
CA ARG A 77 -3.61 -1.50 -4.69
C ARG A 77 -3.36 -0.56 -5.87
N VAL A 78 -3.79 0.69 -5.75
CA VAL A 78 -3.45 1.80 -6.62
C VAL A 78 -2.73 2.88 -5.82
N ALA A 79 -1.86 3.62 -6.48
CA ALA A 79 -1.19 4.77 -5.89
C ALA A 79 -0.82 5.78 -6.97
N GLU A 80 -0.81 7.06 -6.58
CA GLU A 80 -0.27 8.15 -7.37
C GLU A 80 1.00 8.71 -6.73
N VAL A 81 1.99 9.00 -7.56
CA VAL A 81 3.23 9.68 -7.17
C VAL A 81 3.38 10.94 -8.02
N THR A 82 3.19 12.08 -7.39
CA THR A 82 3.33 13.40 -8.00
C THR A 82 4.69 13.99 -7.65
N LYS A 83 5.47 14.31 -8.68
CA LYS A 83 6.71 15.09 -8.61
C LYS A 83 6.50 16.39 -9.37
N ALA A 84 7.35 17.38 -9.13
CA ALA A 84 7.27 18.71 -9.74
C ALA A 84 7.10 18.71 -11.28
N THR A 85 7.56 17.67 -11.97
CA THR A 85 7.51 17.55 -13.44
C THR A 85 6.91 16.23 -13.93
N SER A 86 6.40 15.37 -13.04
CA SER A 86 5.86 14.08 -13.45
C SER A 86 4.84 13.55 -12.46
N GLU A 87 3.69 13.12 -12.95
CA GLU A 87 2.78 12.27 -12.21
C GLU A 87 2.90 10.83 -12.69
N LYS A 88 2.71 9.88 -11.78
CA LYS A 88 2.64 8.46 -12.09
C LYS A 88 1.48 7.82 -11.35
N ALA A 89 0.62 7.12 -12.08
CA ALA A 89 -0.34 6.19 -11.54
C ALA A 89 0.24 4.77 -11.58
N SER A 90 -0.02 4.00 -10.54
CA SER A 90 0.41 2.61 -10.43
C SER A 90 -0.73 1.73 -9.95
N ALA A 91 -0.82 0.51 -10.46
CA ALA A 91 -1.61 -0.55 -9.86
C ALA A 91 -0.74 -1.77 -9.55
N ILE A 92 -1.00 -2.40 -8.42
CA ILE A 92 -0.37 -3.63 -7.97
C ILE A 92 -1.47 -4.64 -7.73
N VAL A 93 -1.34 -5.80 -8.37
CA VAL A 93 -2.31 -6.89 -8.32
C VAL A 93 -1.57 -8.16 -7.93
N ASP A 94 -2.05 -8.88 -6.93
CA ASP A 94 -1.63 -10.25 -6.63
C ASP A 94 -2.87 -11.12 -6.59
N VAL A 95 -3.02 -11.93 -7.63
CA VAL A 95 -4.15 -12.85 -7.78
C VAL A 95 -3.65 -14.26 -7.95
N ASP A 96 -4.51 -15.22 -7.64
CA ASP A 96 -4.36 -16.56 -8.19
C ASP A 96 -5.67 -17.08 -8.78
N PHE A 97 -5.53 -18.12 -9.57
CA PHE A 97 -6.59 -18.73 -10.34
C PHE A 97 -6.75 -20.18 -9.90
N VAL A 98 -7.94 -20.51 -9.44
CA VAL A 98 -8.28 -21.78 -8.82
C VAL A 98 -9.35 -22.48 -9.65
N VAL A 99 -9.21 -23.79 -9.81
CA VAL A 99 -10.22 -24.64 -10.44
C VAL A 99 -10.71 -25.69 -9.45
N GLN A 100 -12.01 -25.96 -9.44
CA GLN A 100 -12.58 -27.11 -8.73
C GLN A 100 -12.55 -28.33 -9.64
N GLN A 101 -12.09 -29.47 -9.14
CA GLN A 101 -12.08 -30.74 -9.86
C GLN A 101 -13.31 -31.59 -9.51
N PRO A 102 -13.64 -32.64 -10.31
CA PRO A 102 -14.79 -33.51 -10.04
C PRO A 102 -14.76 -34.24 -8.70
N ASP A 103 -13.60 -34.33 -8.05
CA ASP A 103 -13.42 -34.88 -6.71
C ASP A 103 -13.86 -33.92 -5.60
N GLY A 104 -14.30 -32.71 -5.95
CA GLY A 104 -14.73 -31.65 -5.04
C GLY A 104 -13.59 -30.77 -4.51
N ASN A 105 -12.32 -31.14 -4.74
CA ASN A 105 -11.17 -30.38 -4.28
C ASN A 105 -10.86 -29.20 -5.21
N TYR A 106 -10.18 -28.21 -4.65
CA TYR A 106 -9.74 -27.02 -5.37
C TYR A 106 -8.23 -27.04 -5.60
N TYR A 107 -7.79 -26.54 -6.76
CA TYR A 107 -6.38 -26.53 -7.12
C TYR A 107 -5.99 -25.18 -7.70
N VAL A 108 -4.89 -24.62 -7.21
CA VAL A 108 -4.34 -23.37 -7.75
C VAL A 108 -3.55 -23.68 -9.03
N LEU A 109 -3.99 -23.14 -10.16
CA LEU A 109 -3.33 -23.31 -11.46
C LEU A 109 -2.17 -22.32 -11.64
N LEU A 110 -2.43 -21.06 -11.28
CA LEU A 110 -1.50 -19.96 -11.48
C LEU A 110 -1.67 -18.95 -10.36
N ARG A 111 -0.55 -18.43 -9.86
CA ARG A 111 -0.50 -17.18 -9.09
C ARG A 111 0.31 -16.15 -9.87
N HIS A 112 -0.21 -14.94 -9.89
CA HIS A 112 0.28 -13.84 -10.72
C HIS A 112 0.32 -12.54 -9.91
N PRO A 113 1.46 -12.25 -9.23
CA PRO A 113 1.76 -10.91 -8.76
C PRO A 113 2.27 -10.06 -9.92
N ASP A 114 1.74 -8.86 -10.06
CA ASP A 114 2.04 -7.93 -11.16
C ASP A 114 1.94 -6.47 -10.69
N GLU A 115 2.63 -5.60 -11.41
CA GLU A 115 2.60 -4.15 -11.21
C GLU A 115 2.60 -3.45 -12.57
N GLU A 116 1.72 -2.47 -12.73
CA GLU A 116 1.70 -1.59 -13.89
C GLU A 116 1.82 -0.14 -13.45
N ILE A 117 2.66 0.63 -14.16
CA ILE A 117 2.92 2.04 -13.88
C ILE A 117 2.78 2.83 -15.17
N HIS A 118 1.88 3.81 -15.18
CA HIS A 118 1.73 4.77 -16.27
C HIS A 118 2.03 6.19 -15.77
N GLY A 119 2.76 6.97 -16.57
CA GLY A 119 3.03 8.39 -16.31
C GLY A 119 2.30 9.28 -17.31
N GLY A 120 1.89 10.47 -16.88
CA GLY A 120 1.15 11.42 -17.72
C GLY A 120 0.85 12.73 -17.00
N LEU A 121 0.20 13.67 -17.69
CA LEU A 121 -0.29 14.93 -17.10
C LEU A 121 -1.60 14.75 -16.33
N GLU A 122 -2.35 13.70 -16.62
CA GLU A 122 -3.59 13.34 -15.91
C GLU A 122 -3.52 11.85 -15.61
N THR A 123 -3.17 11.50 -14.37
CA THR A 123 -2.86 10.13 -14.00
C THR A 123 -4.00 9.35 -13.37
N THR A 124 -5.01 10.05 -12.83
CA THR A 124 -6.16 9.43 -12.17
C THR A 124 -6.93 8.49 -13.09
N GLY A 125 -6.98 8.79 -14.39
CA GLY A 125 -7.67 7.95 -15.38
C GLY A 125 -7.02 6.59 -15.65
N PHE A 126 -5.71 6.44 -15.37
CA PHE A 126 -4.98 5.22 -15.73
C PHE A 126 -5.15 4.07 -14.73
N HIS A 127 -5.75 4.30 -13.56
CA HIS A 127 -5.84 3.23 -12.55
C HIS A 127 -6.67 2.04 -13.01
N ASP A 128 -7.81 2.29 -13.66
CA ASP A 128 -8.65 1.22 -14.20
C ASP A 128 -7.89 0.41 -15.27
N ASP A 129 -7.15 1.10 -16.14
CA ASP A 129 -6.37 0.49 -17.22
C ASP A 129 -5.16 -0.29 -16.68
N ASN A 130 -4.49 0.23 -15.64
CA ASN A 130 -3.40 -0.45 -14.95
C ASN A 130 -3.88 -1.77 -14.33
N ILE A 131 -5.01 -1.72 -13.60
CA ILE A 131 -5.60 -2.92 -12.99
C ILE A 131 -5.99 -3.92 -14.09
N ALA A 132 -6.67 -3.48 -15.15
CA ALA A 132 -7.07 -4.33 -16.25
C ALA A 132 -5.85 -4.97 -16.95
N THR A 133 -4.78 -4.20 -17.14
CA THR A 133 -3.53 -4.67 -17.76
C THR A 133 -2.87 -5.77 -16.93
N CYS A 134 -2.70 -5.58 -15.61
CA CYS A 134 -2.16 -6.61 -14.72
C CYS A 134 -2.99 -7.90 -14.77
N ILE A 135 -4.33 -7.77 -14.70
CA ILE A 135 -5.24 -8.92 -14.75
C ILE A 135 -5.18 -9.61 -16.12
N GLN A 136 -5.15 -8.87 -17.22
CA GLN A 136 -5.05 -9.42 -18.58
C GLN A 136 -3.77 -10.23 -18.78
N ARG A 137 -2.62 -9.75 -18.26
CA ARG A 137 -1.35 -10.50 -18.32
C ARG A 137 -1.47 -11.84 -17.58
N GLY A 138 -2.06 -11.85 -16.38
CA GLY A 138 -2.33 -13.08 -15.63
C GLY A 138 -3.24 -14.05 -16.38
N LEU A 139 -4.32 -13.54 -16.99
CA LEU A 139 -5.27 -14.35 -17.77
C LEU A 139 -4.65 -14.89 -19.07
N THR A 140 -3.77 -14.12 -19.71
CA THR A 140 -3.01 -14.57 -20.90
C THR A 140 -2.09 -15.74 -20.55
N LEU A 141 -1.38 -15.63 -19.42
CA LEU A 141 -0.56 -16.74 -18.91
C LEU A 141 -1.41 -17.96 -18.56
N LEU A 142 -2.57 -17.77 -17.92
CA LEU A 142 -3.48 -18.87 -17.59
C LEU A 142 -3.99 -19.59 -18.85
N ASN A 143 -4.29 -18.86 -19.93
CA ASN A 143 -4.83 -19.43 -21.17
C ASN A 143 -3.80 -20.30 -21.94
N THR A 144 -2.52 -20.00 -21.75
CA THR A 144 -1.39 -20.70 -22.40
C THR A 144 -0.80 -21.81 -21.53
N LEU A 145 -1.21 -21.90 -20.27
CA LEU A 145 -0.70 -22.85 -19.30
C LEU A 145 -1.08 -24.30 -19.67
N PRO A 146 -0.18 -25.30 -19.51
CA PRO A 146 -0.54 -26.71 -19.60
C PRO A 146 -1.22 -27.15 -18.29
N TRP A 147 -2.54 -26.97 -18.20
CA TRP A 147 -3.32 -27.19 -16.96
C TRP A 147 -3.12 -28.59 -16.38
N GLU A 148 -3.08 -29.60 -17.23
CA GLU A 148 -3.09 -31.00 -16.79
C GLU A 148 -1.78 -31.35 -16.07
N GLN A 149 -0.66 -30.79 -16.55
CA GLN A 149 0.63 -30.91 -15.89
C GLN A 149 0.70 -30.12 -14.58
N ARG A 150 -0.02 -28.99 -14.50
CA ARG A 150 -0.11 -28.18 -13.28
C ARG A 150 -0.93 -28.86 -12.21
N LEU A 151 -2.08 -29.42 -12.58
CA LEU A 151 -2.96 -30.17 -11.69
C LEU A 151 -2.25 -31.39 -11.11
N ALA A 152 -1.50 -32.13 -11.93
CA ALA A 152 -0.78 -33.34 -11.48
C ALA A 152 0.23 -33.08 -10.34
N GLY A 153 0.78 -31.86 -10.22
CA GLY A 153 1.71 -31.48 -9.16
C GLY A 153 1.13 -30.55 -8.10
N ALA A 154 -0.14 -30.17 -8.22
CA ALA A 154 -0.76 -29.19 -7.33
C ALA A 154 -1.24 -29.83 -6.02
N GLN A 155 -1.13 -29.08 -4.93
CA GLN A 155 -1.69 -29.48 -3.64
C GLN A 155 -3.20 -29.19 -3.63
N PRO A 156 -4.05 -30.15 -3.22
CA PRO A 156 -5.48 -29.91 -3.10
C PRO A 156 -5.78 -28.93 -1.98
N LEU A 157 -6.83 -28.14 -2.17
CA LEU A 157 -7.39 -27.21 -1.21
C LEU A 157 -8.84 -27.59 -0.90
N SER A 158 -9.21 -27.48 0.37
CA SER A 158 -10.60 -27.49 0.83
C SER A 158 -11.34 -26.19 0.49
N ALA A 159 -12.67 -26.23 0.57
CA ALA A 159 -13.53 -25.05 0.40
C ALA A 159 -13.18 -23.94 1.43
N GLU A 160 -12.82 -24.31 2.65
CA GLU A 160 -12.43 -23.39 3.70
C GLU A 160 -11.08 -22.71 3.36
N GLN A 161 -10.12 -23.48 2.83
CA GLN A 161 -8.80 -22.96 2.46
C GLN A 161 -8.85 -21.98 1.29
N ILE A 162 -9.77 -22.16 0.33
CA ILE A 162 -9.92 -21.18 -0.75
C ILE A 162 -10.50 -19.84 -0.27
N HIS A 163 -11.24 -19.85 0.83
CA HIS A 163 -11.83 -18.67 1.47
C HIS A 163 -10.98 -18.09 2.61
N TYR A 164 -9.84 -18.70 2.93
CA TYR A 164 -9.03 -18.29 4.08
C TYR A 164 -8.42 -16.88 3.88
N ARG A 165 -8.75 -15.97 4.79
CA ARG A 165 -8.36 -14.54 4.75
C ARG A 165 -7.31 -14.14 5.79
N ASN A 166 -7.10 -14.97 6.81
CA ASN A 166 -6.38 -14.55 8.03
C ASN A 166 -4.86 -14.73 7.93
N GLY A 167 -4.31 -14.92 6.73
CA GLY A 167 -2.88 -15.11 6.53
C GLY A 167 -2.32 -14.23 5.43
N LYS A 168 -1.12 -13.68 5.65
CA LYS A 168 -0.32 -13.04 4.59
C LYS A 168 0.17 -14.04 3.54
N ILE A 169 0.20 -15.31 3.90
CA ILE A 169 0.56 -16.41 3.01
C ILE A 169 -0.73 -17.18 2.69
N PRO A 170 -1.25 -17.07 1.45
CA PRO A 170 -2.44 -17.82 1.07
C PRO A 170 -2.14 -19.32 0.95
N ALA A 171 -3.10 -20.17 1.28
CA ALA A 171 -2.98 -21.61 1.02
C ALA A 171 -2.96 -21.89 -0.50
N PRO A 172 -2.18 -22.87 -0.99
CA PRO A 172 -1.36 -23.85 -0.25
C PRO A 172 0.10 -23.40 -0.11
N TYR A 173 0.40 -22.11 -0.27
CA TYR A 173 1.78 -21.68 -0.40
C TYR A 173 2.53 -21.83 0.92
N THR A 174 3.67 -22.50 0.86
CA THR A 174 4.76 -22.36 1.82
C THR A 174 5.92 -21.73 1.10
N TYR A 175 6.57 -20.73 1.69
CA TYR A 175 7.77 -20.14 1.10
C TYR A 175 9.00 -20.83 1.70
N PRO A 176 9.79 -21.60 0.92
CA PRO A 176 10.97 -22.30 1.43
C PRO A 176 11.91 -21.41 2.24
N ILE A 177 12.07 -20.15 1.84
CA ILE A 177 12.95 -19.21 2.55
C ILE A 177 12.48 -18.86 3.97
N LEU A 178 11.20 -19.02 4.27
CA LEU A 178 10.63 -18.80 5.62
C LEU A 178 10.73 -20.05 6.51
N THR A 179 10.92 -21.23 5.92
CA THR A 179 10.97 -22.51 6.63
C THR A 179 12.37 -23.09 6.74
N ALA A 180 13.29 -22.66 5.86
CA ALA A 180 14.70 -23.06 5.92
C ALA A 180 15.33 -22.68 7.27
N ALA A 181 16.04 -23.61 7.90
CA ALA A 181 16.81 -23.36 9.12
C ALA A 181 17.94 -22.36 8.86
N THR A 182 18.60 -22.49 7.71
CA THR A 182 19.64 -21.57 7.22
C THR A 182 19.38 -21.24 5.75
N PRO A 183 19.58 -19.97 5.33
CA PRO A 183 19.41 -19.58 3.93
C PRO A 183 20.50 -20.21 3.05
N THR A 184 20.12 -20.70 1.86
CA THR A 184 21.10 -21.24 0.91
C THR A 184 22.08 -20.13 0.49
N ARG A 185 23.39 -20.35 0.62
CA ARG A 185 24.41 -19.39 0.15
C ARG A 185 24.31 -19.22 -1.37
N GLY A 186 24.36 -17.99 -1.87
CA GLY A 186 24.30 -17.70 -3.31
C GLY A 186 23.69 -16.34 -3.62
N LEU A 187 23.56 -16.04 -4.91
CA LEU A 187 22.97 -14.79 -5.42
C LEU A 187 21.50 -15.01 -5.81
N TYR A 188 20.60 -14.20 -5.28
CA TYR A 188 19.20 -14.19 -5.70
C TYR A 188 19.03 -13.12 -6.78
N ASN A 189 18.81 -13.54 -8.02
CA ASN A 189 18.65 -12.63 -9.15
C ASN A 189 17.25 -12.00 -9.18
N SER A 190 16.27 -12.68 -8.59
CA SER A 190 14.91 -12.21 -8.44
C SER A 190 14.35 -12.47 -7.03
N PHE A 191 13.25 -11.79 -6.71
CA PHE A 191 12.45 -12.12 -5.52
C PHE A 191 11.92 -13.55 -5.54
N LEU A 192 11.63 -14.12 -6.72
CA LEU A 192 11.14 -15.49 -6.82
C LEU A 192 12.22 -16.51 -6.44
N ASP A 193 13.48 -16.27 -6.83
CA ASP A 193 14.62 -17.09 -6.42
C ASP A 193 14.75 -17.07 -4.90
N PHE A 194 14.67 -15.87 -4.32
CA PHE A 194 14.70 -15.67 -2.88
C PHE A 194 13.57 -16.42 -2.19
N ARG A 195 12.32 -16.22 -2.62
CA ARG A 195 11.14 -16.85 -2.03
C ARG A 195 11.22 -18.38 -2.07
N ARG A 196 11.79 -18.94 -3.14
CA ARG A 196 12.01 -20.39 -3.32
C ARG A 196 13.28 -20.91 -2.64
N ASN A 197 14.11 -20.04 -2.06
CA ASN A 197 15.42 -20.36 -1.51
C ASN A 197 16.33 -21.08 -2.53
N GLN A 198 16.26 -20.66 -3.79
CA GLN A 198 17.00 -21.22 -4.94
C GLN A 198 17.90 -20.13 -5.56
N PRO A 199 18.99 -19.74 -4.87
CA PRO A 199 19.93 -18.77 -5.44
C PRO A 199 20.77 -19.40 -6.56
N ASP A 200 21.44 -18.56 -7.35
CA ASP A 200 22.60 -18.95 -8.15
C ASP A 200 23.76 -19.29 -7.21
N THR A 201 24.14 -20.56 -7.20
CA THR A 201 25.27 -21.11 -6.43
C THR A 201 26.52 -21.31 -7.28
N ALA A 202 26.43 -21.13 -8.60
CA ALA A 202 27.53 -21.33 -9.52
C ALA A 202 28.44 -20.09 -9.59
N THR A 203 27.88 -18.88 -9.42
CA THR A 203 28.65 -17.64 -9.40
C THR A 203 29.35 -17.44 -8.05
N PRO A 204 30.69 -17.51 -8.00
CA PRO A 204 31.43 -17.38 -6.75
C PRO A 204 31.62 -15.89 -6.40
N PHE A 205 31.39 -15.53 -5.14
CA PHE A 205 31.45 -14.13 -4.69
C PHE A 205 32.05 -13.98 -3.29
N GLU A 206 32.62 -12.79 -3.07
CA GLU A 206 33.08 -12.29 -1.78
C GLU A 206 32.24 -11.11 -1.32
N VAL A 207 32.08 -10.98 0.00
CA VAL A 207 31.33 -9.88 0.62
C VAL A 207 32.31 -8.97 1.32
N GLU A 208 32.41 -7.73 0.85
CA GLU A 208 33.10 -6.68 1.58
C GLU A 208 32.14 -6.00 2.56
N ARG A 209 32.63 -5.79 3.78
CA ARG A 209 31.93 -5.07 4.85
C ARG A 209 32.75 -3.85 5.23
N LYS A 210 32.22 -2.66 4.97
CA LYS A 210 32.85 -1.40 5.32
C LYS A 210 32.03 -0.69 6.41
N PRO A 211 32.58 -0.47 7.62
CA PRO A 211 31.84 0.21 8.68
C PRO A 211 31.32 1.57 8.22
N ARG A 212 30.05 1.85 8.51
CA ARG A 212 29.44 3.17 8.25
C ARG A 212 29.91 4.16 9.32
N THR A 213 30.28 5.36 8.89
CA THR A 213 30.84 6.40 9.77
C THR A 213 29.82 7.42 10.26
N SER A 214 28.60 7.45 9.69
CA SER A 214 27.56 8.38 10.13
C SER A 214 26.97 7.95 11.47
N ALA A 215 26.69 8.93 12.34
CA ALA A 215 26.19 8.69 13.70
C ALA A 215 24.92 7.82 13.72
N GLU A 216 24.01 8.02 12.76
CA GLU A 216 22.76 7.28 12.65
C GLU A 216 22.96 5.79 12.27
N TRP A 217 24.10 5.46 11.67
CA TRP A 217 24.41 4.12 11.16
C TRP A 217 25.59 3.45 11.88
N GLN A 218 25.95 3.95 13.07
CA GLN A 218 26.96 3.32 13.91
C GLN A 218 26.65 1.84 14.11
N ASN A 219 27.70 1.01 14.12
CA ASN A 219 27.63 -0.44 14.26
C ASN A 219 26.92 -1.16 13.09
N THR A 220 26.91 -0.55 11.90
CA THR A 220 26.45 -1.21 10.68
C THR A 220 27.49 -1.11 9.58
N ASP A 221 27.44 -2.04 8.63
CA ASP A 221 28.35 -2.09 7.49
C ASP A 221 27.64 -1.72 6.19
N GLU A 222 28.33 -0.95 5.34
CA GLU A 222 28.09 -0.91 3.92
C GLU A 222 28.60 -2.20 3.28
N ILE A 223 27.79 -2.77 2.41
CA ILE A 223 27.99 -4.11 1.86
C ILE A 223 28.18 -4.00 0.35
N THR A 224 29.29 -4.54 -0.14
CA THR A 224 29.64 -4.60 -1.57
C THR A 224 29.99 -6.03 -1.95
N LEU A 225 29.57 -6.46 -3.15
CA LEU A 225 29.82 -7.80 -3.67
C LEU A 225 30.92 -7.77 -4.71
N TYR A 226 31.89 -8.65 -4.59
CA TYR A 226 33.00 -8.79 -5.54
C TYR A 226 33.05 -10.19 -6.13
N ASN A 227 33.49 -10.30 -7.38
CA ASN A 227 33.81 -11.59 -7.96
C ASN A 227 35.06 -12.15 -7.26
N SER A 228 34.95 -13.40 -6.79
CA SER A 228 36.04 -14.11 -6.11
C SER A 228 36.90 -14.95 -7.07
N THR A 229 36.59 -14.95 -8.36
CA THR A 229 37.38 -15.60 -9.40
C THR A 229 38.18 -14.58 -10.20
N GLY A 230 39.50 -14.80 -10.28
CA GLY A 230 40.43 -14.01 -11.09
C GLY A 230 41.48 -13.26 -10.27
N ALA A 231 42.49 -12.73 -10.97
CA ALA A 231 43.56 -11.95 -10.36
C ALA A 231 43.12 -10.53 -9.96
N THR A 232 42.00 -10.04 -10.51
CA THR A 232 41.48 -8.69 -10.27
C THR A 232 40.12 -8.75 -9.59
N ARG A 233 40.03 -8.06 -8.44
CA ARG A 233 38.81 -7.92 -7.65
C ARG A 233 37.85 -6.94 -8.35
N ALA A 234 36.85 -7.47 -9.06
CA ALA A 234 35.83 -6.69 -9.75
C ALA A 234 34.50 -6.72 -9.00
N GLU A 235 33.81 -5.58 -8.88
CA GLU A 235 32.47 -5.51 -8.29
C GLU A 235 31.47 -6.30 -9.16
N LEU A 236 30.62 -7.11 -8.53
CA LEU A 236 29.61 -7.87 -9.24
C LEU A 236 28.46 -6.97 -9.73
N PRO A 237 27.79 -7.33 -10.83
CA PRO A 237 26.52 -6.72 -11.20
C PRO A 237 25.53 -6.77 -10.04
N LYS A 238 24.70 -5.73 -9.95
CA LYS A 238 23.76 -5.59 -8.84
C LYS A 238 22.64 -6.61 -8.97
N VAL A 239 22.58 -7.56 -8.04
CA VAL A 239 21.54 -8.59 -7.94
C VAL A 239 20.37 -8.11 -7.07
N TRP A 240 19.26 -8.86 -7.03
CA TRP A 240 18.12 -8.52 -6.18
C TRP A 240 18.46 -8.67 -4.69
N GLY A 241 19.17 -9.73 -4.33
CA GLY A 241 19.63 -10.01 -2.98
C GLY A 241 20.65 -11.14 -2.97
N PHE A 242 21.18 -11.49 -1.80
CA PHE A 242 22.10 -12.63 -1.66
C PHE A 242 22.05 -13.22 -0.25
N SER A 243 22.60 -14.42 -0.10
CA SER A 243 22.89 -15.03 1.20
C SER A 243 24.37 -15.37 1.26
N ASP A 244 25.07 -14.98 2.32
CA ASP A 244 26.43 -15.48 2.57
C ASP A 244 26.46 -16.87 3.21
N GLY A 245 25.30 -17.47 3.47
CA GLY A 245 25.11 -18.75 4.17
C GLY A 245 24.74 -18.59 5.65
N GLN A 246 24.91 -17.39 6.20
CA GLN A 246 24.52 -17.05 7.58
C GLN A 246 23.46 -15.96 7.61
N GLN A 247 23.62 -14.93 6.79
CA GLN A 247 22.80 -13.72 6.76
C GLN A 247 22.23 -13.51 5.35
N LEU A 248 20.95 -13.17 5.30
CA LEU A 248 20.27 -12.74 4.08
C LEU A 248 20.43 -11.23 3.90
N PHE A 249 20.55 -10.80 2.64
CA PHE A 249 20.65 -9.41 2.26
C PHE A 249 19.70 -9.09 1.10
N ILE A 250 19.08 -7.91 1.14
CA ILE A 250 18.25 -7.37 0.05
C ILE A 250 18.91 -6.13 -0.53
N ARG A 251 18.84 -5.97 -1.86
CA ARG A 251 19.17 -4.70 -2.50
C ARG A 251 17.97 -3.76 -2.43
N HIS A 252 18.12 -2.64 -1.74
CA HIS A 252 17.13 -1.57 -1.74
C HIS A 252 17.82 -0.23 -2.00
N ARG A 253 17.28 0.58 -2.93
CA ARG A 253 17.88 1.87 -3.34
C ARG A 253 19.39 1.80 -3.57
N ASN A 254 19.80 0.79 -4.35
CA ASN A 254 21.18 0.61 -4.77
C ASN A 254 22.18 0.26 -3.65
N ARG A 255 21.70 -0.19 -2.48
CA ARG A 255 22.53 -0.66 -1.36
C ARG A 255 21.99 -1.98 -0.83
N TYR A 256 22.86 -2.80 -0.26
CA TYR A 256 22.44 -4.04 0.41
C TYR A 256 22.22 -3.80 1.90
N TYR A 257 21.11 -4.35 2.41
CA TYR A 257 20.75 -4.32 3.82
C TYR A 257 20.50 -5.72 4.34
N PRO A 258 20.89 -6.02 5.59
CA PRO A 258 20.60 -7.32 6.20
C PRO A 258 19.09 -7.49 6.38
N LEU A 259 18.56 -8.61 5.88
CA LEU A 259 17.18 -9.04 6.10
C LEU A 259 17.10 -9.89 7.38
N ARG A 260 16.15 -9.56 8.26
CA ARG A 260 15.82 -10.37 9.43
C ARG A 260 14.44 -10.99 9.27
N ARG A 261 14.31 -12.30 9.56
CA ARG A 261 13.01 -12.97 9.54
C ARG A 261 12.12 -12.42 10.67
N ALA A 262 10.86 -12.12 10.37
CA ALA A 262 9.89 -11.64 11.34
C ALA A 262 8.53 -12.33 11.08
N GLY A 263 8.30 -13.45 11.76
CA GLY A 263 7.15 -14.31 11.50
C GLY A 263 7.14 -14.81 10.06
N ASN A 264 6.11 -14.42 9.30
CA ASN A 264 5.88 -14.80 7.90
C ASN A 264 6.44 -13.80 6.88
N ASP A 265 7.21 -12.80 7.33
CA ASP A 265 7.83 -11.79 6.49
C ASP A 265 9.33 -11.64 6.80
N PHE A 266 9.98 -10.70 6.08
CA PHE A 266 11.29 -10.18 6.45
C PHE A 266 11.25 -8.68 6.68
N LEU A 267 12.08 -8.22 7.62
CA LEU A 267 12.30 -6.82 7.91
C LEU A 267 13.74 -6.43 7.56
N PHE A 268 14.00 -5.17 7.29
CA PHE A 268 15.34 -4.60 7.25
C PHE A 268 15.32 -3.12 7.58
N GLU A 269 16.44 -2.57 8.03
CA GLU A 269 16.58 -1.13 8.24
C GLU A 269 17.34 -0.52 7.07
N GLY A 270 16.70 0.44 6.40
CA GLY A 270 17.25 1.16 5.26
C GLY A 270 17.26 2.67 5.50
N HIS A 271 17.86 3.42 4.57
CA HIS A 271 17.69 4.88 4.59
C HIS A 271 16.22 5.25 4.37
N ALA A 272 15.71 6.20 5.14
CA ALA A 272 14.36 6.69 5.02
C ALA A 272 14.06 7.22 3.61
N GLY A 273 12.83 7.03 3.15
CA GLY A 273 12.32 7.75 1.99
C GLY A 273 12.41 9.25 2.14
N ALA A 274 12.62 9.96 1.03
CA ALA A 274 12.18 11.35 0.99
C ALA A 274 10.68 11.34 1.30
N ASP A 275 10.31 11.89 2.45
CA ASP A 275 8.93 12.03 2.84
C ASP A 275 8.28 13.04 1.88
N ALA A 276 7.39 12.54 1.01
CA ALA A 276 6.70 13.37 0.04
C ALA A 276 5.87 14.48 0.72
N GLY A 277 5.35 14.24 1.93
CA GLY A 277 4.62 15.25 2.72
C GLY A 277 5.55 16.34 3.25
N ALA A 278 6.76 15.98 3.70
CA ALA A 278 7.76 16.94 4.13
C ALA A 278 8.28 17.81 2.96
N MET A 279 8.40 17.22 1.76
CA MET A 279 8.80 17.95 0.55
C MET A 279 7.75 18.98 0.09
N ASN A 280 6.46 18.63 0.13
CA ASN A 280 5.39 19.57 -0.24
C ASN A 280 5.29 20.75 0.73
N THR A 281 5.53 20.53 2.02
CA THR A 281 5.48 21.61 3.03
C THR A 281 6.68 22.56 2.89
N ALA A 282 7.86 22.06 2.50
CA ALA A 282 9.05 22.89 2.28
C ALA A 282 9.00 23.72 0.98
N GLY A 283 8.34 23.20 -0.07
CA GLY A 283 8.15 23.93 -1.32
C GLY A 283 7.21 25.13 -1.20
N VAL A 284 6.20 25.04 -0.34
CA VAL A 284 5.21 26.12 -0.11
C VAL A 284 5.77 27.25 0.79
N VAL A 285 6.75 26.95 1.65
CA VAL A 285 7.25 27.92 2.66
C VAL A 285 8.62 28.52 2.32
N GLY A 286 9.44 27.92 1.46
CA GLY A 286 10.88 28.25 1.42
C GLY A 286 11.61 28.34 0.08
N GLY A 287 10.93 28.33 -1.08
CA GLY A 287 11.60 28.48 -2.39
C GLY A 287 12.81 27.53 -2.61
N LEU A 288 13.73 27.89 -3.53
CA LEU A 288 14.92 27.10 -3.88
C LEU A 288 15.88 26.81 -2.70
N ALA A 289 15.77 27.55 -1.60
CA ALA A 289 16.56 27.31 -0.39
C ALA A 289 15.94 26.24 0.54
N GLY A 290 14.61 26.12 0.57
CA GLY A 290 13.88 25.13 1.37
C GLY A 290 14.05 23.68 0.87
N THR A 291 14.27 23.50 -0.43
CA THR A 291 14.49 22.17 -1.05
C THR A 291 15.81 21.52 -0.60
N ALA A 292 16.86 22.32 -0.40
CA ALA A 292 18.16 21.83 0.07
C ALA A 292 18.12 21.34 1.54
N ILE A 293 17.32 22.01 2.38
CA ILE A 293 17.19 21.68 3.81
C ILE A 293 16.32 20.43 4.01
N ALA A 294 15.24 20.26 3.23
CA ALA A 294 14.39 19.07 3.31
C ALA A 294 15.10 17.80 2.80
N ALA A 295 15.93 17.92 1.76
CA ALA A 295 16.79 16.83 1.30
C ALA A 295 17.81 16.42 2.37
N ALA A 296 18.43 17.38 3.06
CA ALA A 296 19.38 17.10 4.14
C ALA A 296 18.73 16.56 5.43
N ALA A 297 17.50 16.96 5.76
CA ALA A 297 16.81 16.56 6.99
C ALA A 297 16.14 15.16 6.93
N THR A 298 15.96 14.60 5.73
CA THR A 298 15.32 13.29 5.52
C THR A 298 16.28 12.23 4.96
N SER A 299 17.34 12.64 4.25
CA SER A 299 18.36 11.71 3.76
C SER A 299 19.38 11.37 4.86
N GLY A 300 19.09 10.31 5.61
CA GLY A 300 20.02 9.83 6.64
C GLY A 300 19.35 8.85 7.57
N LYS A 301 18.18 9.24 8.09
CA LYS A 301 17.47 8.52 9.14
C LYS A 301 17.26 7.06 8.77
N ARG A 302 17.48 6.18 9.74
CA ARG A 302 17.10 4.77 9.63
C ARG A 302 15.58 4.65 9.63
N GLN A 303 15.09 3.83 8.73
CA GLN A 303 13.69 3.47 8.63
C GLN A 303 13.60 1.96 8.50
N GLU A 304 12.70 1.36 9.27
CA GLU A 304 12.41 -0.06 9.15
C GLU A 304 11.44 -0.31 7.99
N TYR A 305 11.79 -1.28 7.17
CA TYR A 305 11.04 -1.72 6.02
C TYR A 305 10.62 -3.18 6.18
N THR A 306 9.47 -3.53 5.61
CA THR A 306 9.00 -4.90 5.44
C THR A 306 9.12 -5.32 3.98
N LEU A 307 9.68 -6.50 3.76
CA LEU A 307 9.54 -7.24 2.52
C LEU A 307 8.32 -8.15 2.63
N ASP A 308 7.28 -7.80 1.88
CA ASP A 308 6.06 -8.60 1.76
C ASP A 308 6.35 -9.87 0.96
N MET A 309 6.16 -11.04 1.59
CA MET A 309 6.54 -12.32 0.99
C MET A 309 5.56 -12.83 -0.09
N ALA A 310 4.39 -12.21 -0.19
CA ALA A 310 3.43 -12.48 -1.25
C ALA A 310 3.86 -11.81 -2.56
N THR A 311 4.26 -10.54 -2.48
CA THR A 311 4.45 -9.65 -3.63
C THR A 311 5.91 -9.29 -3.92
N GLY A 312 6.81 -9.45 -2.95
CA GLY A 312 8.19 -8.99 -3.05
C GLY A 312 8.34 -7.48 -2.85
N ARG A 313 7.26 -6.79 -2.49
CA ARG A 313 7.27 -5.35 -2.28
C ARG A 313 7.95 -4.99 -0.97
N VAL A 314 8.77 -3.94 -1.04
CA VAL A 314 9.30 -3.27 0.13
C VAL A 314 8.34 -2.14 0.53
N SER A 315 7.91 -2.13 1.79
CA SER A 315 7.06 -1.09 2.37
C SER A 315 7.61 -0.60 3.70
N ASP A 316 7.31 0.63 4.09
CA ASP A 316 7.63 1.14 5.43
C ASP A 316 6.80 0.38 6.49
N PHE A 317 7.48 -0.28 7.44
CA PHE A 317 6.84 -1.08 8.49
C PHE A 317 5.91 -0.22 9.36
N VAL A 318 6.29 1.03 9.60
CA VAL A 318 5.58 1.96 10.48
C VAL A 318 4.20 2.31 9.93
N TYR A 319 4.06 2.42 8.61
CA TYR A 319 2.77 2.78 7.99
C TYR A 319 1.75 1.63 8.10
N MET A 320 2.16 0.40 7.82
CA MET A 320 1.25 -0.75 7.83
C MET A 320 0.83 -1.14 9.26
N GLU A 321 1.75 -1.07 10.22
CA GLU A 321 1.44 -1.38 11.61
C GLU A 321 0.57 -0.28 12.23
N ARG A 322 0.82 1.02 11.97
CA ARG A 322 -0.03 2.12 12.46
C ARG A 322 -1.47 2.05 11.94
N LEU A 323 -1.66 1.63 10.70
CA LEU A 323 -3.02 1.39 10.15
C LEU A 323 -3.72 0.21 10.84
N SER A 324 -2.97 -0.76 11.37
CA SER A 324 -3.51 -1.93 12.07
C SER A 324 -3.67 -1.76 13.58
N GLN A 325 -2.87 -0.91 14.23
CA GLN A 325 -2.86 -0.78 15.70
C GLN A 325 -3.86 0.24 16.25
N ARG A 326 -4.28 1.23 15.45
CA ARG A 326 -5.34 2.15 15.87
C ARG A 326 -6.62 1.77 15.18
N ASP A 327 -7.53 1.17 15.94
CA ASP A 327 -8.91 0.93 15.50
C ASP A 327 -9.78 2.16 15.64
N THR A 328 -9.23 3.24 16.22
CA THR A 328 -9.93 4.50 16.43
C THR A 328 -9.03 5.67 16.00
N ALA A 329 -9.45 6.41 14.98
CA ALA A 329 -8.94 7.75 14.70
C ALA A 329 -9.54 8.73 15.71
N MET A 330 -8.81 9.79 16.04
CA MET A 330 -9.37 10.90 16.80
C MET A 330 -9.62 12.06 15.84
N VAL A 331 -10.87 12.55 15.80
CA VAL A 331 -11.22 13.81 15.13
C VAL A 331 -11.50 14.86 16.20
N VAL A 332 -10.88 16.03 16.07
CA VAL A 332 -11.07 17.16 17.00
C VAL A 332 -11.58 18.35 16.21
N VAL A 333 -12.82 18.75 16.50
CA VAL A 333 -13.41 19.97 15.96
C VAL A 333 -13.19 21.07 16.99
N TYR A 334 -12.49 22.14 16.64
CA TYR A 334 -12.17 23.20 17.59
C TYR A 334 -12.48 24.57 17.04
N ARG A 335 -12.66 25.52 17.96
CA ARG A 335 -12.90 26.92 17.64
C ARG A 335 -11.95 27.81 18.43
N ARG A 336 -11.13 28.60 17.72
CA ARG A 336 -10.10 29.47 18.34
C ARG A 336 -10.69 30.43 19.38
N PRO A 337 -9.87 30.91 20.33
CA PRO A 337 -10.23 32.05 21.16
C PRO A 337 -10.39 33.32 20.30
N GLY A 338 -11.39 34.13 20.64
CA GLY A 338 -11.77 35.32 19.87
C GLY A 338 -12.82 35.04 18.79
N GLY A 339 -13.39 36.10 18.21
CA GLY A 339 -14.46 36.01 17.22
C GLY A 339 -15.87 36.11 17.82
N ALA A 340 -16.86 35.54 17.12
CA ALA A 340 -18.26 35.60 17.49
C ALA A 340 -18.55 34.98 18.87
N LYS A 341 -19.52 35.50 19.63
CA LYS A 341 -19.83 34.97 20.97
C LYS A 341 -20.86 33.86 20.95
N SER A 342 -21.66 33.79 19.89
CA SER A 342 -22.65 32.74 19.67
C SER A 342 -22.01 31.36 19.66
N THR A 343 -22.75 30.40 20.22
CA THR A 343 -22.45 28.97 20.13
C THR A 343 -22.86 28.46 18.76
N VAL A 344 -22.10 27.51 18.20
CA VAL A 344 -22.42 26.89 16.92
C VAL A 344 -22.71 25.41 17.13
N ASP A 345 -23.90 24.96 16.73
CA ASP A 345 -24.22 23.54 16.70
C ASP A 345 -23.33 22.83 15.67
N VAL A 346 -22.77 21.70 16.06
CA VAL A 346 -22.01 20.82 15.18
C VAL A 346 -22.79 19.53 15.01
N LEU A 347 -22.89 19.06 13.77
CA LEU A 347 -23.50 17.80 13.39
C LEU A 347 -22.42 16.86 12.86
N LEU A 348 -22.55 15.57 13.19
CA LEU A 348 -21.76 14.47 12.64
C LEU A 348 -22.69 13.57 11.83
N ASP A 349 -22.44 13.48 10.53
CA ASP A 349 -23.25 12.72 9.56
C ASP A 349 -24.75 13.06 9.66
N GLY A 350 -25.05 14.35 9.76
CA GLY A 350 -26.41 14.90 9.87
C GLY A 350 -27.08 14.73 11.24
N LYS A 351 -26.40 14.12 12.22
CA LYS A 351 -26.90 14.00 13.61
C LYS A 351 -26.25 15.05 14.49
N ALA A 352 -27.00 15.63 15.43
CA ALA A 352 -26.44 16.56 16.40
C ALA A 352 -25.30 15.90 17.19
N LEU A 353 -24.10 16.49 17.13
CA LEU A 353 -22.91 16.05 17.87
C LEU A 353 -22.78 16.83 19.17
N GLY A 354 -22.96 18.15 19.11
CA GLY A 354 -22.88 19.03 20.27
C GLY A 354 -22.74 20.50 19.89
N GLU A 355 -22.71 21.34 20.91
CA GLU A 355 -22.57 22.79 20.81
C GLU A 355 -21.11 23.21 20.97
N LEU A 356 -20.61 24.09 20.10
CA LEU A 356 -19.22 24.55 20.10
C LEU A 356 -19.12 26.06 20.37
N PRO A 357 -18.98 26.49 21.64
CA PRO A 357 -18.74 27.89 21.97
C PRO A 357 -17.32 28.32 21.57
N ALA A 358 -17.05 29.63 21.64
CA ALA A 358 -15.71 30.15 21.41
C ALA A 358 -14.69 29.56 22.42
N ASN A 359 -13.45 29.34 21.98
CA ASN A 359 -12.39 28.74 22.78
C ASN A 359 -12.71 27.34 23.35
N ASN A 360 -13.37 26.50 22.55
CA ASN A 360 -13.72 25.14 22.95
C ASN A 360 -13.46 24.12 21.82
N MET A 361 -13.61 22.83 22.14
CA MET A 361 -13.41 21.73 21.22
C MET A 361 -14.38 20.56 21.49
N LEU A 362 -14.65 19.77 20.45
CA LEU A 362 -15.33 18.48 20.50
C LEU A 362 -14.37 17.39 20.03
N GLU A 363 -14.32 16.28 20.75
CA GLU A 363 -13.50 15.11 20.43
C GLU A 363 -14.39 13.97 19.98
N ILE A 364 -14.09 13.39 18.82
CA ILE A 364 -14.90 12.38 18.16
C ILE A 364 -14.00 11.16 17.94
N PRO A 365 -14.14 10.11 18.76
CA PRO A 365 -13.53 8.83 18.45
C PRO A 365 -14.20 8.24 17.22
N TRP A 366 -13.42 7.94 16.19
CA TRP A 366 -13.92 7.42 14.93
C TRP A 366 -13.33 6.04 14.65
N THR A 367 -14.16 5.00 14.66
CA THR A 367 -13.69 3.63 14.49
C THR A 367 -13.80 3.12 13.06
N ASN A 368 -14.55 3.81 12.21
CA ASN A 368 -14.81 3.36 10.86
C ASN A 368 -13.73 3.86 9.89
N LYS A 369 -12.73 3.02 9.58
CA LYS A 369 -11.59 3.32 8.69
C LYS A 369 -11.96 3.70 7.24
N THR A 370 -13.24 3.65 6.91
CA THR A 370 -13.75 3.63 5.53
C THR A 370 -14.83 4.65 5.29
N GLN A 371 -15.51 5.06 6.35
CA GLN A 371 -16.60 6.01 6.25
C GLN A 371 -16.02 7.41 6.37
N GLU A 372 -16.42 8.24 5.41
CA GLU A 372 -16.17 9.66 5.46
C GLU A 372 -16.90 10.25 6.67
N VAL A 373 -16.16 11.01 7.47
CA VAL A 373 -16.72 11.85 8.52
C VAL A 373 -17.25 13.11 7.84
N THR A 374 -18.55 13.38 7.95
CA THR A 374 -19.14 14.65 7.53
C THR A 374 -19.49 15.49 8.74
N LEU A 375 -18.76 16.59 8.93
CA LEU A 375 -19.05 17.58 9.95
C LEU A 375 -19.84 18.71 9.32
N CYS A 376 -20.98 19.08 9.90
CA CYS A 376 -21.75 20.24 9.45
C CYS A 376 -22.01 21.19 10.61
N THR A 377 -22.21 22.47 10.32
CA THR A 377 -22.77 23.42 11.29
C THR A 377 -24.29 23.39 11.25
N GLY A 378 -24.95 23.66 12.38
CA GLY A 378 -26.40 23.84 12.42
C GLY A 378 -26.86 25.14 11.74
N GLY A 379 -28.18 25.33 11.71
CA GLY A 379 -28.84 26.52 11.15
C GLY A 379 -29.38 26.33 9.73
N ALA A 380 -29.95 27.41 9.17
CA ALA A 380 -30.65 27.39 7.89
C ALA A 380 -29.74 27.14 6.67
N THR A 381 -28.43 27.43 6.79
CA THR A 381 -27.44 27.23 5.72
C THR A 381 -26.20 26.52 6.26
N PRO A 382 -26.27 25.19 6.48
CA PRO A 382 -25.18 24.43 7.07
C PRO A 382 -23.92 24.55 6.21
N ALA A 383 -22.77 24.77 6.86
CA ALA A 383 -21.46 24.60 6.25
C ALA A 383 -20.96 23.20 6.60
N CYS A 384 -20.65 22.39 5.59
CA CYS A 384 -20.21 21.01 5.78
C CYS A 384 -18.77 20.82 5.32
N TYR A 385 -18.03 19.97 6.03
CA TYR A 385 -16.70 19.52 5.69
C TYR A 385 -16.64 18.00 5.86
N SER A 386 -16.27 17.30 4.78
CA SER A 386 -16.24 15.84 4.73
C SER A 386 -14.84 15.34 4.43
N PHE A 387 -14.38 14.33 5.16
CA PHE A 387 -13.06 13.71 5.00
C PHE A 387 -12.99 12.31 5.61
N ILE A 388 -12.06 11.46 5.15
CA ILE A 388 -11.75 10.20 5.86
C ILE A 388 -10.68 10.48 6.92
N PRO A 389 -10.92 10.17 8.21
CA PRO A 389 -9.92 10.36 9.24
C PRO A 389 -8.64 9.56 9.00
N ASP A 390 -7.50 10.20 9.21
CA ASP A 390 -6.21 9.53 9.32
C ASP A 390 -6.16 8.79 10.67
N PHE A 391 -6.11 7.47 10.64
CA PHE A 391 -6.00 6.62 11.84
C PHE A 391 -4.59 6.63 12.45
N THR A 392 -3.62 7.23 11.78
CA THR A 392 -2.24 7.34 12.25
C THR A 392 -1.97 8.63 13.03
N ALA A 393 -2.88 9.61 12.95
CA ALA A 393 -2.75 10.93 13.59
C ALA A 393 -4.07 11.42 14.20
N VAL A 394 -4.02 12.57 14.90
CA VAL A 394 -5.23 13.30 15.29
C VAL A 394 -5.63 14.21 14.15
N ASN A 395 -6.90 14.17 13.77
CA ASN A 395 -7.47 14.94 12.68
C ASN A 395 -8.08 16.21 13.26
N TYR A 396 -7.55 17.38 12.91
CA TYR A 396 -8.03 18.65 13.44
C TYR A 396 -8.88 19.37 12.39
N VAL A 397 -10.08 19.80 12.79
CA VAL A 397 -10.99 20.61 11.98
C VAL A 397 -11.27 21.90 12.72
N GLU A 398 -11.00 23.03 12.09
CA GLU A 398 -11.28 24.34 12.65
C GLU A 398 -12.66 24.83 12.21
N LEU A 399 -13.44 25.30 13.18
CA LEU A 399 -14.64 26.09 12.93
C LEU A 399 -14.28 27.59 12.99
N LYS A 400 -14.28 28.24 11.84
CA LYS A 400 -14.07 29.68 11.70
C LYS A 400 -15.40 30.43 11.73
N LEU A 401 -15.53 31.36 12.67
CA LEU A 401 -16.67 32.28 12.77
C LEU A 401 -16.21 33.64 13.33
N LYS A 402 -16.07 34.63 12.45
CA LYS A 402 -15.46 35.94 12.77
C LYS A 402 -16.40 36.84 13.57
N SER A 403 -17.67 36.95 13.17
CA SER A 403 -18.74 37.67 13.86
C SER A 403 -20.03 36.84 13.93
N ASP A 404 -20.98 37.23 14.78
CA ASP A 404 -22.25 36.48 14.98
C ASP A 404 -23.14 36.50 13.73
N THR A 405 -22.86 37.38 12.77
CA THR A 405 -23.57 37.50 11.49
C THR A 405 -22.89 36.77 10.33
N ASP A 406 -21.65 36.31 10.52
CA ASP A 406 -20.92 35.61 9.47
C ASP A 406 -21.38 34.17 9.32
N LYS A 407 -21.24 33.62 8.11
CA LYS A 407 -21.45 32.19 7.88
C LYS A 407 -20.26 31.40 8.48
N PRO A 408 -20.50 30.39 9.33
CA PRO A 408 -19.41 29.58 9.84
C PRO A 408 -18.78 28.73 8.73
N VAL A 409 -17.50 28.44 8.85
CA VAL A 409 -16.74 27.60 7.89
C VAL A 409 -16.01 26.51 8.66
N LEU A 410 -16.11 25.27 8.20
CA LEU A 410 -15.33 24.13 8.68
C LEU A 410 -14.21 23.84 7.69
N GLU A 411 -12.98 23.68 8.18
CA GLU A 411 -11.82 23.35 7.35
C GLU A 411 -10.81 22.49 8.12
N ALA A 412 -10.02 21.67 7.42
CA ALA A 412 -8.90 20.97 8.05
C ALA A 412 -7.84 21.95 8.54
N ALA A 413 -7.39 21.74 9.78
CA ALA A 413 -6.31 22.50 10.38
C ALA A 413 -4.99 21.73 10.35
N PRO A 414 -3.84 22.41 10.13
CA PRO A 414 -2.53 21.78 10.27
C PRO A 414 -2.33 21.18 11.67
N VAL A 415 -1.75 19.98 11.75
CA VAL A 415 -1.56 19.26 13.03
C VAL A 415 -0.88 20.11 14.10
N LYS A 416 0.18 20.85 13.75
CA LYS A 416 0.89 21.74 14.68
C LYS A 416 -0.01 22.82 15.26
N GLU A 417 -0.90 23.38 14.44
CA GLU A 417 -1.81 24.43 14.83
C GLU A 417 -2.95 23.89 15.70
N GLY A 418 -3.55 22.76 15.28
CA GLY A 418 -4.56 22.05 16.05
C GLY A 418 -4.07 21.68 17.46
N VAL A 419 -2.86 21.13 17.57
CA VAL A 419 -2.21 20.82 18.86
C VAL A 419 -2.02 22.08 19.71
N PHE A 420 -1.58 23.20 19.12
CA PHE A 420 -1.34 24.44 19.85
C PHE A 420 -2.63 24.99 20.48
N TYR A 421 -3.71 25.09 19.70
CA TYR A 421 -4.97 25.65 20.18
C TYR A 421 -5.71 24.72 21.15
N THR A 422 -5.81 23.43 20.85
CA THR A 422 -6.48 22.47 21.73
C THR A 422 -5.75 22.30 23.07
N LYS A 423 -4.41 22.38 23.08
CA LYS A 423 -3.64 22.41 24.33
C LYS A 423 -3.90 23.67 25.16
N LYS A 424 -4.13 24.83 24.52
CA LYS A 424 -4.52 26.06 25.23
C LYS A 424 -5.92 25.95 25.83
N MET A 425 -6.87 25.35 25.13
CA MET A 425 -8.26 25.17 25.60
C MET A 425 -8.36 24.22 26.80
N ARG A 426 -7.45 23.25 26.91
CA ARG A 426 -7.38 22.31 28.05
C ARG A 426 -6.73 22.90 29.30
N ARG A 427 -6.13 24.10 29.23
CA ARG A 427 -5.54 24.75 30.39
C ARG A 427 -6.64 25.59 31.08
N PRO A 428 -6.96 25.29 32.35
CA PRO A 428 -7.99 26.00 33.09
C PRO A 428 -7.64 27.47 33.31
#